data_AF-A0A9X5XH19-F1
#
_entry.id   AF-A0A9X5XH19-F1
#
_cell.length_a   1.000
_cell.length_b   1.000
_cell.length_c   1.000
_cell.angle_alpha   90.00
_cell.angle_beta   90.00
_cell.angle_gamma   90.00
#
_symmetry.space_group_name_H-M   'P 1'
#
loop_
_entity.id
_entity.type
_entity.pdbx_description
1 polymer ?
#
loop_
_entity_poly.entity_id
_entity_poly.type
_entity_poly.pdbx_seq_one_letter_code
_entity_poly.pdbx_strand_id
1 'polypeptide(L)'
;LGGYRIPAGADIVYSPFAIQRDPRSYDGHLDFDPDRWLPERAKDVPKHAMSPFSVGNRKCPSDHFSMAQLSLITATVASRWRFEQVSGSNDATRVGITLRPYRLLLRALPR
;
A
#
# COMPACT_ATOMS: atom_id res chain seq x y z
N LEU A 1 -10.50 21.92 -10.87
CA LEU A 1 -10.58 20.69 -10.04
C LEU A 1 -11.29 21.03 -8.73
N GLY A 2 -12.40 20.36 -8.39
CA GLY A 2 -13.15 20.65 -7.15
C GLY A 2 -13.63 22.10 -7.00
N GLY A 3 -14.00 22.76 -8.11
CA GLY A 3 -14.37 24.19 -8.13
C GLY A 3 -13.20 25.17 -8.29
N TYR A 4 -11.95 24.72 -8.19
CA TYR A 4 -10.76 25.58 -8.33
C TYR A 4 -10.25 25.63 -9.78
N ARG A 5 -9.79 26.82 -10.20
CA ARG A 5 -9.09 27.03 -11.48
C ARG A 5 -7.64 26.54 -11.37
N ILE A 6 -7.22 25.69 -12.29
CA ILE A 6 -5.83 25.28 -12.44
C ILE A 6 -5.28 25.93 -13.72
N PRO A 7 -4.22 26.76 -13.64
CA PRO A 7 -3.61 27.36 -14.82
C PRO A 7 -3.08 26.32 -15.81
N ALA A 8 -3.13 26.64 -17.10
CA ALA A 8 -2.47 25.83 -18.11
C ALA A 8 -0.94 25.84 -17.88
N GLY A 9 -0.31 24.68 -17.97
CA GLY A 9 1.13 24.51 -17.71
C GLY A 9 1.51 24.45 -16.22
N ALA A 10 0.54 24.42 -15.30
CA ALA A 10 0.81 24.25 -13.88
C ALA A 10 1.23 22.82 -13.51
N ASP A 11 2.15 22.70 -12.56
CA ASP A 11 2.50 21.43 -11.92
C ASP A 11 1.50 21.07 -10.82
N ILE A 12 1.12 19.79 -10.74
CA ILE A 12 0.22 19.26 -9.71
C ILE A 12 0.90 18.06 -9.05
N VAL A 13 0.81 17.99 -7.73
CA VAL A 13 1.27 16.86 -6.91
C VAL A 13 0.15 16.37 -6.01
N TYR A 14 0.14 15.07 -5.74
CA TYR A 14 -0.73 14.43 -4.75
C TYR A 14 0.02 13.26 -4.10
N SER A 15 -0.46 12.81 -2.95
CA SER A 15 0.18 11.73 -2.19
C SER A 15 -0.78 10.54 -2.04
N PRO A 16 -0.56 9.43 -2.79
CA PRO A 16 -1.28 8.19 -2.55
C PRO A 16 -1.15 7.70 -1.11
N PHE A 17 -0.01 7.94 -0.47
CA PHE A 17 0.22 7.59 0.94
C PHE A 17 -0.76 8.30 1.88
N ALA A 18 -1.02 9.59 1.66
CA ALA A 18 -1.98 10.34 2.47
C ALA A 18 -3.41 9.85 2.21
N ILE A 19 -3.77 9.64 0.94
CA ILE A 19 -5.11 9.20 0.54
C ILE A 19 -5.44 7.82 1.14
N GLN A 20 -4.51 6.87 1.05
CA GLN A 20 -4.69 5.49 1.52
C GLN A 20 -4.72 5.34 3.05
N ARG A 21 -4.49 6.44 3.79
CA ARG A 21 -4.48 6.48 5.26
C ARG A 21 -5.41 7.57 5.81
N ASP A 22 -6.27 8.13 4.96
CA ASP A 22 -7.18 9.21 5.34
C ASP A 22 -8.31 8.66 6.21
N PRO A 23 -8.52 9.15 7.45
CA PRO A 23 -9.61 8.71 8.31
C PRO A 23 -11.00 8.97 7.75
N ARG A 24 -11.14 9.84 6.74
CA ARG A 24 -12.40 10.06 6.02
C ARG A 24 -12.73 8.94 5.03
N SER A 25 -11.75 8.11 4.68
CA SER A 25 -11.88 7.02 3.72
C SER A 25 -11.84 5.63 4.36
N TYR A 26 -11.35 5.52 5.61
CA TYR A 26 -11.09 4.24 6.26
C TYR A 26 -11.46 4.26 7.75
N ASP A 27 -12.33 3.35 8.15
CA ASP A 27 -12.49 3.00 9.57
C ASP A 27 -11.24 2.27 10.08
N GLY A 28 -10.84 2.56 11.32
CA GLY A 28 -9.58 2.06 11.87
C GLY A 28 -8.40 2.41 10.96
N HIS A 29 -8.30 3.67 10.54
CA HIS A 29 -7.46 4.13 9.41
C HIS A 29 -5.96 3.77 9.48
N LEU A 30 -5.45 3.39 10.65
CA LEU A 30 -4.07 2.94 10.84
C LEU A 30 -3.95 1.46 11.19
N ASP A 31 -5.07 0.77 11.40
CA ASP A 31 -5.11 -0.64 11.78
C ASP A 31 -4.81 -1.52 10.55
N PHE A 32 -3.87 -2.46 10.74
CA PHE A 32 -3.59 -3.48 9.75
C PHE A 32 -4.68 -4.56 9.80
N ASP A 33 -5.65 -4.42 8.90
CA ASP A 33 -6.81 -5.30 8.79
C ASP A 33 -6.95 -5.77 7.33
N PRO A 34 -6.49 -6.99 6.98
CA PRO A 34 -6.67 -7.56 5.64
C PRO A 34 -8.14 -7.76 5.26
N ASP A 35 -9.03 -7.98 6.24
CA ASP A 35 -10.44 -8.27 6.03
C ASP A 35 -11.27 -7.03 5.70
N ARG A 36 -10.68 -5.82 5.77
CA ARG A 36 -11.35 -4.60 5.27
C ARG A 36 -11.67 -4.65 3.77
N TRP A 37 -11.02 -5.55 3.04
CA TRP A 37 -11.23 -5.76 1.61
C TRP A 37 -12.25 -6.85 1.28
N LEU A 38 -12.91 -7.43 2.28
CA LEU A 38 -14.06 -8.31 2.06
C LEU A 38 -15.20 -7.52 1.38
N PRO A 39 -16.00 -8.14 0.49
CA PRO A 39 -17.01 -7.45 -0.32
C PRO A 39 -17.94 -6.55 0.48
N GLU A 40 -18.33 -6.99 1.67
CA GLU A 40 -19.27 -6.28 2.55
C GLU A 40 -18.73 -4.96 3.08
N ARG A 41 -17.40 -4.83 3.24
CA ARG A 41 -16.72 -3.65 3.80
C ARG A 41 -16.00 -2.83 2.73
N ALA A 42 -15.53 -3.48 1.67
CA ALA A 42 -14.80 -2.83 0.58
C ALA A 42 -15.66 -1.79 -0.15
N LYS A 43 -16.99 -1.97 -0.16
CA LYS A 43 -17.94 -1.01 -0.75
C LYS A 43 -17.97 0.34 -0.05
N ASP A 44 -17.55 0.41 1.21
CA ASP A 44 -17.53 1.63 2.01
C ASP A 44 -16.27 2.48 1.73
N VAL A 45 -15.24 1.88 1.09
CA VAL A 45 -14.02 2.59 0.69
C VAL A 45 -14.26 3.37 -0.60
N PRO A 46 -13.94 4.68 -0.66
CA PRO A 46 -14.12 5.46 -1.87
C PRO A 46 -13.34 4.89 -3.07
N LYS A 47 -13.94 4.95 -4.26
CA LYS A 47 -13.46 4.31 -5.51
C LYS A 47 -11.97 4.49 -5.85
N HIS A 48 -11.38 5.64 -5.51
CA HIS A 48 -9.98 5.95 -5.78
C HIS A 48 -9.14 6.15 -4.51
N ALA A 49 -9.68 5.83 -3.33
CA ALA A 49 -8.92 5.86 -2.08
C ALA A 49 -7.84 4.78 -2.05
N MET A 50 -8.07 3.65 -2.74
CA MET A 50 -7.09 2.57 -2.92
C MET A 50 -6.76 2.36 -4.40
N SER A 51 -5.73 3.03 -4.91
CA SER A 51 -5.26 2.89 -6.30
C SER A 51 -3.72 2.91 -6.38
N PRO A 52 -3.03 1.83 -5.93
CA PRO A 52 -1.57 1.78 -5.85
C PRO A 52 -0.86 1.92 -7.21
N PHE A 53 -1.56 1.58 -8.30
CA PHE A 53 -1.02 1.59 -9.66
C PHE A 53 -1.51 2.77 -10.51
N SER A 54 -2.22 3.73 -9.91
CA SER A 54 -2.93 4.82 -10.61
C SER A 54 -3.98 4.34 -11.63
N VAL A 55 -4.53 5.28 -12.41
CA VAL A 55 -5.51 5.04 -13.49
C VAL A 55 -5.13 5.85 -14.74
N GLY A 56 -5.77 5.55 -15.88
CA GLY A 56 -5.52 6.24 -17.15
C GLY A 56 -4.23 5.82 -17.86
N ASN A 57 -3.79 6.59 -18.86
CA ASN A 57 -2.67 6.22 -19.74
C ASN A 57 -1.28 6.22 -19.06
N ARG A 58 -1.18 6.76 -17.83
CA ARG A 58 0.04 6.74 -17.01
C ARG A 58 -0.04 5.73 -15.86
N LYS A 59 -1.00 4.78 -15.92
CA LYS A 59 -1.11 3.64 -15.00
C LYS A 59 0.13 2.74 -15.11
N CYS A 60 0.48 2.04 -14.02
CA CYS A 60 1.50 1.00 -14.05
C CYS A 60 1.06 -0.16 -14.98
N PRO A 61 1.82 -0.50 -16.04
CA PRO A 61 1.49 -1.61 -16.93
C PRO A 61 1.70 -2.98 -16.30
N SER A 62 2.43 -3.04 -15.18
CA SER A 62 2.77 -4.27 -14.47
C SER A 62 1.86 -4.55 -13.28
N ASP A 63 0.65 -3.99 -13.22
CA ASP A 63 -0.28 -4.20 -12.09
C ASP A 63 -0.64 -5.69 -11.92
N HIS A 64 -1.04 -6.36 -13.00
CA HIS A 64 -1.35 -7.78 -12.99
C HIS A 64 -0.10 -8.63 -12.68
N PHE A 65 1.03 -8.30 -13.31
CA PHE A 65 2.30 -8.99 -13.07
C PHE A 65 2.75 -8.87 -11.61
N SER A 66 2.64 -7.66 -11.03
CA SER A 66 3.02 -7.37 -9.65
C SER A 66 2.16 -8.16 -8.67
N MET A 67 0.83 -8.16 -8.85
CA MET A 67 -0.06 -8.91 -7.98
C MET A 67 0.18 -10.42 -8.09
N ALA A 68 0.42 -10.95 -9.29
CA ALA A 68 0.74 -12.36 -9.49
C ALA A 68 2.01 -12.76 -8.72
N GLN A 69 3.13 -12.06 -8.92
CA GLN A 69 4.39 -12.43 -8.26
C GLN A 69 4.33 -12.23 -6.74
N LEU A 70 3.72 -11.14 -6.25
CA LEU A 70 3.65 -10.84 -4.82
C LEU A 70 2.76 -11.83 -4.08
N SER A 71 1.66 -12.26 -4.71
CA SER A 71 0.79 -13.30 -4.15
C SER A 71 1.51 -14.64 -4.06
N LEU A 72 2.24 -15.04 -5.11
CA LEU A 72 3.04 -16.26 -5.12
C LEU A 72 4.14 -16.24 -4.05
N ILE A 73 4.91 -15.15 -3.96
CA ILE A 73 5.95 -15.00 -2.95
C ILE A 73 5.33 -15.10 -1.55
N THR A 74 4.25 -14.36 -1.29
CA THR A 74 3.59 -14.34 0.02
C THR A 74 3.09 -15.73 0.41
N ALA A 75 2.35 -16.41 -0.46
CA ALA A 75 1.83 -17.76 -0.20
C ALA A 75 2.96 -18.78 0.00
N THR A 76 4.00 -18.73 -0.83
CA THR A 76 5.16 -19.64 -0.74
C THR A 76 5.93 -19.44 0.55
N VAL A 77 6.15 -18.19 0.94
CA VAL A 77 6.95 -17.85 2.12
C VAL A 77 6.16 -18.11 3.40
N ALA A 78 4.90 -17.69 3.46
CA ALA A 78 4.05 -17.85 4.65
C ALA A 78 3.59 -19.30 4.89
N SER A 79 3.57 -20.16 3.87
CA SER A 79 3.25 -21.58 4.02
C SER A 79 4.40 -22.39 4.63
N ARG A 80 5.65 -21.96 4.43
CA ARG A 80 6.85 -22.68 4.89
C ARG A 80 7.44 -22.13 6.18
N TRP A 81 7.34 -20.81 6.37
CA TRP A 81 7.96 -20.14 7.49
C TRP A 81 6.99 -19.23 8.23
N ARG A 82 7.22 -19.11 9.54
CA ARG A 82 6.73 -18.03 10.37
C ARG A 82 7.85 -17.01 10.54
N PHE A 83 7.52 -15.72 10.53
CA PHE A 83 8.51 -14.66 10.68
C PHE A 83 8.39 -13.99 12.04
N GLU A 84 9.54 -13.72 12.64
CA GLU A 84 9.65 -12.91 13.86
C GLU A 84 10.65 -11.78 13.61
N GLN A 85 10.30 -10.57 14.07
CA GLN A 85 11.20 -9.43 14.00
C GLN A 85 12.33 -9.59 15.01
N VAL A 86 13.56 -9.41 14.56
CA VAL A 86 14.75 -9.57 15.42
C VAL A 86 14.91 -8.34 16.31
N SER A 87 15.38 -8.53 17.54
CA SER A 87 15.79 -7.43 18.41
C SER A 87 16.86 -6.56 17.72
N GLY A 88 16.69 -5.23 17.78
CA GLY A 88 17.54 -4.28 17.06
C GLY A 88 17.19 -4.07 15.58
N SER A 89 16.13 -4.69 15.07
CA SER A 89 15.51 -4.30 13.79
C SER A 89 15.02 -2.85 13.85
N ASN A 90 15.18 -2.10 12.76
CA ASN A 90 14.64 -0.76 12.60
C ASN A 90 13.65 -0.73 11.43
N ASP A 91 12.38 -0.90 11.76
CA ASP A 91 11.26 -0.88 10.83
C ASP A 91 10.70 0.53 10.56
N ALA A 92 11.29 1.58 11.16
CA ALA A 92 10.87 2.94 10.94
C ALA A 92 10.96 3.29 9.44
N THR A 93 9.99 4.07 8.96
CA THR A 93 9.88 4.40 7.54
C THR A 93 10.99 5.38 7.15
N ARG A 94 11.76 4.98 6.13
CA ARG A 94 12.67 5.85 5.40
C ARG A 94 11.98 6.38 4.15
N VAL A 95 11.85 7.70 4.07
CA VAL A 95 11.30 8.39 2.90
C VAL A 95 12.40 8.58 1.84
N GLY A 96 12.12 8.18 0.61
CA GLY A 96 12.97 8.36 -0.57
C GLY A 96 12.13 8.37 -1.84
N ILE A 97 12.65 7.84 -2.96
CA ILE A 97 11.84 7.62 -4.17
C ILE A 97 10.62 6.74 -3.86
N THR A 98 10.79 5.76 -2.97
CA THR A 98 9.73 4.94 -2.38
C THR A 98 9.84 4.95 -0.86
N LEU A 99 8.77 4.51 -0.18
CA LEU A 99 8.79 4.24 1.25
C LEU A 99 9.33 2.83 1.50
N ARG A 100 10.29 2.71 2.43
CA ARG A 100 10.87 1.42 2.85
C ARG A 100 11.35 1.51 4.30
N PRO A 101 11.48 0.40 5.04
CA PRO A 101 12.09 0.42 6.36
C PRO A 101 13.57 0.82 6.27
N TYR A 102 14.11 1.43 7.33
CA TYR A 102 15.55 1.70 7.42
C TYR A 102 16.37 0.41 7.39
N ARG A 103 15.99 -0.57 8.21
CA ARG A 103 16.66 -1.87 8.32
C ARG A 103 15.73 -2.90 8.99
N LEU A 104 14.80 -3.45 8.21
CA LEU A 104 13.94 -4.54 8.70
C LEU A 104 14.73 -5.85 8.74
N LEU A 105 14.88 -6.42 9.94
CA LEU A 105 15.53 -7.71 10.15
C LEU A 105 14.49 -8.72 10.64
N LEU A 106 14.31 -9.79 9.88
CA LEU A 106 13.38 -10.87 10.19
C LEU A 106 14.13 -12.19 10.35
N ARG A 107 13.70 -13.01 11.31
CA ARG A 107 14.10 -14.41 11.45
C ARG A 107 12.99 -15.28 10.90
N ALA A 108 13.33 -16.15 9.95
CA ALA A 108 12.44 -17.19 9.46
C ALA A 108 12.52 -18.41 10.39
N LEU A 109 11.39 -18.84 10.91
CA LEU A 109 11.23 -20.04 11.71
C LEU A 109 10.44 -21.07 10.88
N PRO A 110 10.83 -22.36 10.87
CA PRO A 110 10.00 -23.40 10.27
C PRO A 110 8.58 -23.37 10.87
N ARG A 111 7.56 -23.58 10.03
CA ARG A 111 6.18 -23.80 10.50
C ARG A 111 5.96 -25.25 10.92
#